data_AF-A0A355DE19-F1
#
_entry.id   AF-A0A355DE19-F1
#
_cell.length_a   1.000
_cell.length_b   1.000
_cell.length_c   1.000
_cell.angle_alpha   90.00
_cell.angle_beta   90.00
_cell.angle_gamma   90.00
#
_symmetry.space_group_name_H-M   'P 1'
#
loop_
_entity.id
_entity.type
_entity.pdbx_description
1 polymer ?
#
loop_
_entity_poly.entity_id
_entity_poly.type
_entity_poly.pdbx_seq_one_letter_code
_entity_poly.pdbx_strand_id
1 'polypeptide(L)' 'MAWVQLLPGNDDITDEHLKDFCRGRIAHFKVPRYIKFVDDFPMTVTGKVQKFKMREQSIDELGLHEEASVRNA' A
#
# COMPACT_ATOMS: atom_id res chain seq x y z
N MET A 1 4.45 -1.76 1.18
CA MET A 1 3.19 -2.06 0.48
C MET A 1 2.58 -0.75 -0.03
N ALA A 2 1.97 -0.75 -1.21
CA ALA A 2 1.15 0.35 -1.71
C ALA A 2 -0.34 0.04 -1.44
N TRP A 3 -1.09 1.04 -1.02
CA TRP A 3 -2.54 0.94 -0.80
C TRP A 3 -3.25 1.72 -1.89
N VAL A 4 -4.25 1.11 -2.53
CA VAL A 4 -4.90 1.64 -3.71
C VAL A 4 -6.41 1.55 -3.53
N GLN A 5 -7.10 2.67 -3.70
CA GLN A 5 -8.55 2.72 -3.81
C GLN A 5 -8.87 3.02 -5.28
N LEU A 6 -9.60 2.12 -5.93
CA LEU A 6 -10.01 2.29 -7.31
C LEU A 6 -11.22 3.20 -7.39
N LEU A 7 -11.27 4.03 -8.43
CA LEU A 7 -12.49 4.75 -8.75
C LEU A 7 -13.52 3.77 -9.33
N PRO A 8 -14.83 4.00 -9.12
CA PRO A 8 -15.87 3.15 -9.67
C PRO A 8 -15.70 2.88 -11.16
N GLY A 9 -15.88 1.62 -11.57
CA GLY A 9 -15.76 1.18 -12.96
C GLY A 9 -14.35 0.83 -13.44
N ASN A 10 -13.39 0.62 -12.53
CA ASN A 10 -12.01 0.23 -12.85
C ASN A 10 -11.64 -1.13 -12.25
N ASP A 11 -12.60 -2.06 -12.14
CA ASP A 11 -12.44 -3.34 -11.45
C ASP A 11 -11.52 -4.33 -12.18
N ASP A 12 -11.14 -4.02 -13.43
CA ASP A 12 -10.21 -4.77 -14.27
C ASP A 12 -8.72 -4.43 -13.99
N ILE A 13 -8.46 -3.37 -13.22
CA ILE A 13 -7.11 -2.97 -12.85
C ILE A 13 -6.50 -3.98 -11.88
N THR A 14 -5.30 -4.44 -12.20
CA THR A 14 -4.55 -5.44 -11.41
C THR A 14 -3.25 -4.87 -10.86
N ASP A 15 -2.64 -5.61 -9.93
CA ASP A 15 -1.31 -5.32 -9.41
C ASP A 15 -0.25 -5.14 -10.50
N GLU A 16 -0.26 -6.00 -11.52
CA GLU A 16 0.69 -5.93 -12.64
C GLU A 16 0.53 -4.64 -13.43
N HIS A 17 -0.70 -4.19 -13.72
CA HIS A 17 -0.93 -2.91 -14.40
C HIS A 17 -0.27 -1.75 -13.65
N LEU A 18 -0.38 -1.73 -12.31
CA LEU A 18 0.20 -0.68 -11.47
C LEU A 18 1.72 -0.80 -11.37
N LYS A 19 2.27 -2.01 -11.27
CA LYS A 19 3.72 -2.24 -11.30
C LYS A 19 4.31 -1.78 -12.63
N ASP A 20 3.67 -2.13 -13.75
CA ASP A 20 4.07 -1.70 -15.10
C ASP A 20 4.01 -0.19 -15.25
N PHE A 21 2.97 0.45 -14.72
CA PHE A 21 2.89 1.91 -14.70
C PHE A 21 4.07 2.55 -13.95
N CYS A 22 4.54 1.95 -12.84
CA CYS A 22 5.71 2.44 -12.11
C CYS A 22 7.04 2.17 -12.82
N ARG A 23 7.16 1.05 -13.54
CA ARG A 23 8.40 0.67 -14.27
C ARG A 23 8.75 1.77 -15.28
N GLY A 24 10.02 2.19 -15.28
CA GLY A 24 10.52 3.26 -16.15
C GLY A 24 10.11 4.69 -15.76
N ARG A 25 9.17 4.88 -14.81
CA ARG A 25 8.78 6.21 -14.30
C ARG A 25 9.45 6.57 -12.97
N ILE A 26 9.75 5.55 -12.17
CA ILE A 26 10.46 5.69 -10.90
C ILE A 26 11.62 4.71 -10.84
N ALA A 27 12.58 4.96 -9.94
CA ALA A 27 13.68 4.04 -9.70
C ALA A 27 13.15 2.65 -9.33
N HIS A 28 13.79 1.59 -9.85
CA HIS A 28 13.33 0.21 -9.70
C HIS A 28 13.02 -0.18 -8.25
N PHE A 29 13.86 0.23 -7.30
CA PHE A 29 13.67 -0.06 -5.87
C PHE A 29 12.46 0.65 -5.22
N LYS A 30 11.84 1.61 -5.92
CA LYS A 30 10.60 2.28 -5.48
C LYS A 30 9.34 1.64 -6.06
N VAL A 31 9.46 0.69 -6.99
CA VAL A 31 8.31 -0.06 -7.51
C VAL A 31 7.72 -0.91 -6.37
N PRO A 32 6.42 -0.79 -6.05
CA PRO A 32 5.82 -1.54 -4.96
C PRO A 32 5.91 -3.06 -5.17
N ARG A 33 6.42 -3.79 -4.18
CA ARG A 33 6.39 -5.26 -4.18
C ARG A 33 5.00 -5.83 -3.90
N TYR A 34 4.29 -5.19 -2.97
CA TYR A 34 2.94 -5.58 -2.54
C TYR A 34 1.99 -4.42 -2.80
N ILE A 35 0.84 -4.73 -3.37
CA ILE A 35 -0.27 -3.81 -3.62
C ILE A 35 -1.49 -4.37 -2.90
N LYS A 36 -2.21 -3.50 -2.20
CA LYS A 36 -3.46 -3.83 -1.52
C LYS A 36 -4.55 -2.92 -2.06
N PHE A 37 -5.56 -3.51 -2.69
CA PHE A 37 -6.77 -2.79 -3.04
C PHE A 37 -7.68 -2.69 -1.82
N VAL A 38 -8.27 -1.51 -1.61
CA VAL A 38 -9.19 -1.23 -0.52
C VAL A 38 -10.38 -0.42 -1.02
N ASP A 39 -11.55 -0.69 -0.45
CA ASP A 39 -12.74 0.12 -0.70
C ASP A 39 -12.60 1.50 -0.07
N ASP A 40 -11.97 1.58 1.10
CA ASP A 40 -11.73 2.82 1.84
C ASP A 40 -10.41 2.79 2.62
N PHE A 41 -9.81 3.97 2.79
CA PHE A 41 -8.68 4.13 3.69
C PHE A 41 -9.15 4.21 5.15
N PRO A 42 -8.31 3.80 6.13
CA PRO A 42 -8.59 4.11 7.52
C PRO A 42 -8.51 5.63 7.72
N MET A 43 -9.63 6.24 8.08
CA MET A 43 -9.76 7.69 8.25
C MET A 43 -10.00 8.10 9.71
N THR A 44 -9.61 9.33 10.06
CA THR A 44 -10.14 10.01 11.25
C THR A 44 -11.60 10.43 11.01
N VAL A 45 -12.30 10.81 12.09
CA VAL A 45 -13.66 11.40 12.00
C VAL A 45 -13.70 12.64 11.09
N THR A 46 -12.59 13.36 10.97
CA THR A 46 -12.43 14.52 10.09
C THR A 46 -11.90 14.18 8.68
N GLY A 47 -11.83 12.90 8.31
CA GLY A 47 -11.44 12.46 6.97
C GLY A 47 -9.94 12.42 6.68
N LYS A 48 -9.07 12.48 7.70
CA LYS A 48 -7.61 12.36 7.48
C LYS A 48 -7.18 10.90 7.48
N VAL A 49 -6.36 10.52 6.51
CA VAL A 49 -5.81 9.16 6.41
C VAL A 49 -4.91 8.84 7.61
N GLN A 50 -5.21 7.73 8.28
CA GLN A 50 -4.47 7.20 9.42
C GLN A 50 -3.36 6.24 8.95
N LYS A 51 -2.25 6.81 8.45
CA LYS A 51 -1.10 6.05 7.92
C LYS A 51 -0.51 5.03 8.92
N PHE A 52 -0.63 5.28 10.22
CA PHE A 52 -0.15 4.35 11.25
C PHE A 52 -0.96 3.04 11.25
N LYS A 53 -2.29 3.12 11.13
CA LYS A 53 -3.16 1.93 11.00
C LYS A 53 -2.88 1.15 9.72
N MET A 54 -2.64 1.87 8.62
CA MET A 54 -2.24 1.21 7.38
C MET A 54 -0.95 0.43 7.56
N ARG A 55 0.03 0.99 8.29
CA ARG A 55 1.30 0.31 8.60
C ARG A 55 1.09 -0.91 9.48
N GLU A 56 0.32 -0.80 10.56
CA GLU A 56 -0.03 -1.92 11.44
C GLU A 56 -0.68 -3.06 10.65
N GLN A 57 -1.73 -2.76 9.89
CA GLN A 57 -2.40 -3.77 9.03
C GLN A 57 -1.45 -4.38 7.99
N SER A 58 -0.54 -3.57 7.42
CA SER A 58 0.47 -4.09 6.48
C SER A 58 1.46 -5.04 7.15
N ILE A 59 1.84 -4.78 8.39
CA ILE A 59 2.75 -5.63 9.17
C ILE A 59 2.06 -6.95 9.48
N ASP A 60 0.82 -6.87 9.98
CA ASP A 60 0.03 -8.04 10.35
C ASP A 60 -0.24 -8.94 9.13
N GLU A 61 -0.69 -8.36 8.01
CA GLU A 61 -1.02 -9.12 6.78
C GLU A 61 0.19 -9.77 6.12
N LEU A 62 1.37 -9.16 6.23
CA LEU A 62 2.60 -9.67 5.63
C LEU A 62 3.45 -10.47 6.63
N GLY A 63 3.03 -10.59 7.90
CA GLY A 63 3.76 -11.29 8.95
C GLY A 63 5.10 -10.63 9.33
N LEU A 64 5.25 -9.32 9.14
CA LEU A 64 6.53 -8.60 9.26
C LEU A 64 6.82 -8.04 10.66
N HIS A 65 6.32 -8.71 11.71
CA HIS A 65 6.41 -8.19 13.08
C HIS A 65 7.85 -8.06 13.57
N GLU A 66 8.69 -9.04 13.22
CA GLU A 66 10.11 -9.07 13.59
C GLU A 66 10.85 -7.91 12.91
N GLU A 67 10.66 -7.72 11.60
CA GLU A 67 11.31 -6.64 10.85
C GLU A 67 10.84 -5.26 11.29
N ALA A 68 9.56 -5.12 11.66
CA ALA A 68 9.02 -3.86 12.16
C ALA A 68 9.60 -3.46 13.53
N SER A 69 10.06 -4.44 14.32
CA SER A 69 10.69 -4.20 15.62
C SER A 69 12.15 -3.72 15.51
N VAL A 70 12.77 -3.88 14.33
CA VAL A 70 14.15 -3.48 14.09
C VAL A 70 14.24 -1.95 14.03
N ARG A 71 14.96 -1.35 14.99
CA ARG A 71 15.36 0.06 14.89
C ARG A 71 16.39 0.21 13.78
N ASN A 72 15.98 0.85 12.69
CA ASN A 72 16.92 1.40 11.72
C ASN A 72 17.52 2.69 12.31
N ALA A 73 18.85 2.71 12.44
CA ALA A 73 19.64 3.81 13.00
C ALA A 73 19.63 5.06 12.12
#